data_AF-A0A3D1M9X4-F1
#
_entry.id   AF-A0A3D1M9X4-F1
#
_cell.length_a   1.000
_cell.length_b   1.000
_cell.length_c   1.000
_cell.angle_alpha   90.00
_cell.angle_beta   90.00
_cell.angle_gamma   90.00
#
_symmetry.space_group_name_H-M   'P 1'
#
loop_
_entity.id
_entity.type
_entity.pdbx_description
1 polymer ?
#
loop_
_entity_poly.entity_id
_entity_poly.type
_entity_poly.pdbx_seq_one_letter_code
_entity_poly.pdbx_strand_id
1 'polypeptide(L)'
;IYSSLSISNRLGFFRTKDMNRQFRDNHVNGTIHSILWYMARAEMKIVSIRNVRLTSSGRLETSSSKEGIEVIYSDKGKEKKLYYFAYDLSNSNLSSNPRLFDFLESFGKHNVLVKSASYLMHNSSFSIIREYLMNTSHLVVQDPSGIPYRKLVAAGCSVDLHGTYTRPIPLFSGYSQSSLKEAIKSAPDLPFVIGYMAPYGECSLAVFKGCD
;
A
#
# COMPACT_ATOMS: atom_id res chain seq x y z
N ILE A 1 5.58 20.87 -6.32
CA ILE A 1 6.26 19.87 -5.45
C ILE A 1 5.95 20.07 -3.97
N TYR A 2 6.23 21.24 -3.38
CA TYR A 2 5.95 21.51 -1.96
C TYR A 2 4.49 21.18 -1.55
N SER A 3 3.52 21.64 -2.34
CA SER A 3 2.09 21.36 -2.12
C SER A 3 1.81 19.85 -2.04
N SER A 4 2.27 19.08 -3.03
CA SER A 4 2.05 17.63 -3.14
C SER A 4 2.72 16.80 -2.04
N LEU A 5 3.82 17.29 -1.46
CA LEU A 5 4.56 16.60 -0.39
C LEU A 5 4.13 17.05 1.01
N SER A 6 3.51 18.22 1.15
CA SER A 6 3.20 18.81 2.45
C SER A 6 2.34 17.91 3.33
N ILE A 7 1.33 17.26 2.75
CA ILE A 7 0.35 16.47 3.49
C ILE A 7 0.88 15.08 3.80
N SER A 8 1.53 14.42 2.83
CA SER A 8 2.14 13.12 3.08
C SER A 8 3.26 13.22 4.13
N ASN A 9 4.08 14.26 4.10
CA ASN A 9 5.14 14.47 5.09
C ASN A 9 4.60 14.85 6.47
N ARG A 10 3.53 15.67 6.53
CA ARG A 10 2.95 16.08 7.82
C ARG A 10 2.12 14.97 8.47
N LEU A 11 1.32 14.25 7.69
CA LEU A 11 0.37 13.26 8.22
C LEU A 11 0.91 11.83 8.18
N GLY A 12 1.93 11.56 7.36
CA GLY A 12 2.43 10.20 7.13
C GLY A 12 1.57 9.37 6.17
N PHE A 13 0.54 9.95 5.54
CA PHE A 13 -0.33 9.28 4.56
C PHE A 13 -0.95 10.26 3.55
N PHE A 14 -1.53 9.72 2.48
CA PHE A 14 -2.25 10.51 1.48
C PHE A 14 -3.75 10.58 1.79
N ARG A 15 -4.35 11.74 1.54
CA ARG A 15 -5.81 11.94 1.61
C ARG A 15 -6.34 12.22 0.21
N THR A 16 -7.31 11.42 -0.25
CA THR A 16 -7.85 11.47 -1.61
C THR A 16 -8.26 12.87 -2.05
N LYS A 17 -8.96 13.62 -1.18
CA LYS A 17 -9.39 15.01 -1.48
C LYS A 17 -8.21 15.94 -1.73
N ASP A 18 -7.09 15.75 -1.02
CA ASP A 18 -5.91 16.57 -1.23
C ASP A 18 -5.13 16.15 -2.47
N MET A 19 -4.95 14.84 -2.68
CA MET A 19 -4.33 14.34 -3.91
C MET A 19 -5.06 14.88 -5.14
N ASN A 20 -6.40 14.86 -5.12
CA ASN A 20 -7.21 15.37 -6.22
C ASN A 20 -6.96 16.84 -6.53
N ARG A 21 -6.55 17.64 -5.54
CA ARG A 21 -6.19 19.05 -5.70
C ARG A 21 -4.71 19.22 -6.05
N GLN A 22 -3.82 18.54 -5.34
CA GLN A 22 -2.37 18.77 -5.33
C GLN A 22 -1.65 18.06 -6.48
N PHE A 23 -2.27 17.04 -7.08
CA PHE A 23 -1.67 16.21 -8.12
C PHE A 23 -2.29 16.53 -9.49
N ARG A 24 -3.17 17.54 -9.56
CA ARG A 24 -3.77 18.09 -10.78
C ARG A 24 -3.23 19.49 -11.06
N ASP A 25 -1.92 19.60 -11.21
CA ASP A 25 -1.25 20.85 -11.62
C ASP A 25 -0.90 20.81 -13.12
N ASN A 26 -0.86 21.97 -13.77
CA ASN A 26 -0.60 22.09 -15.21
C ASN A 26 0.84 21.75 -15.60
N HIS A 27 1.80 21.95 -14.69
CA HIS A 27 3.21 21.71 -14.95
C HIS A 27 3.66 20.32 -14.47
N VAL A 28 3.05 19.81 -13.39
CA VAL A 28 3.43 18.53 -12.79
C VAL A 28 2.20 17.77 -12.30
N ASN A 29 1.81 16.73 -13.04
CA ASN A 29 0.57 15.97 -12.82
C ASN A 29 0.86 14.51 -12.41
N GLY A 30 -0.03 13.92 -11.62
CA GLY A 30 0.05 12.52 -11.18
C GLY A 30 0.92 12.34 -9.94
N THR A 31 1.48 11.15 -9.75
CA THR A 31 2.29 10.82 -8.56
C THR A 31 3.79 10.88 -8.82
N ILE A 32 4.20 11.00 -10.09
CA ILE A 32 5.59 10.79 -10.52
C ILE A 32 6.56 11.72 -9.82
N HIS A 33 6.22 12.99 -9.64
CA HIS A 33 7.10 13.94 -8.97
C HIS A 33 7.34 13.61 -7.50
N SER A 34 6.34 13.03 -6.83
CA SER A 34 6.51 12.59 -5.44
C SER A 34 7.46 11.40 -5.38
N ILE A 35 7.29 10.44 -6.29
CA ILE A 35 8.16 9.27 -6.42
C ILE A 35 9.62 9.71 -6.67
N LEU A 36 9.84 10.55 -7.69
CA LEU A 36 11.18 11.01 -8.06
C LEU A 36 11.84 11.82 -6.95
N TRP A 37 11.08 12.63 -6.21
CA TRP A 37 11.61 13.38 -5.07
C TRP A 37 12.12 12.46 -3.97
N TYR A 38 11.35 11.43 -3.57
CA TYR A 38 11.79 10.49 -2.54
C TYR A 38 12.96 9.61 -3.04
N MET A 39 12.98 9.21 -4.31
CA MET A 39 14.11 8.50 -4.90
C MET A 39 15.39 9.33 -4.84
N ALA A 40 15.33 10.60 -5.24
CA ALA A 40 16.48 11.51 -5.16
C ALA A 40 16.95 11.73 -3.71
N ARG A 41 16.00 11.86 -2.76
CA ARG A 41 16.31 11.95 -1.32
C ARG A 41 16.95 10.69 -0.75
N ALA A 42 16.65 9.53 -1.33
CA ALA A 42 17.26 8.25 -1.00
C ALA A 42 18.52 7.96 -1.81
N GLU A 43 19.09 8.97 -2.49
CA GLU A 43 20.32 8.88 -3.30
C GLU A 43 20.24 7.86 -4.45
N MET A 44 19.01 7.54 -4.89
CA MET A 44 18.76 6.67 -6.04
C MET A 44 18.93 7.48 -7.33
N LYS A 45 19.65 6.92 -8.31
CA LYS A 45 19.89 7.57 -9.61
C LYS A 45 18.86 7.08 -10.62
N ILE A 46 18.06 7.99 -11.17
CA ILE A 46 17.10 7.65 -12.21
C ILE A 46 17.83 7.35 -13.52
N VAL A 47 17.52 6.21 -14.13
CA VAL A 47 18.07 5.77 -15.42
C VAL A 47 17.07 6.08 -16.54
N SER A 48 15.82 5.69 -16.38
CA SER A 48 14.77 5.98 -17.35
C SER A 48 13.38 5.98 -16.70
N ILE A 49 12.45 6.68 -17.35
CA ILE A 49 11.04 6.73 -16.97
C ILE A 49 10.23 6.52 -18.25
N ARG A 50 9.26 5.61 -18.21
CA ARG A 50 8.32 5.42 -19.31
C ARG A 50 6.92 5.10 -18.82
N ASN A 51 5.94 5.52 -19.61
CA ASN A 51 4.56 5.13 -19.42
C ASN A 51 4.39 3.66 -19.86
N VAL A 52 3.63 2.91 -19.07
CA VAL A 52 3.37 1.49 -19.28
C VAL A 52 1.90 1.18 -19.05
N ARG A 53 1.45 0.08 -19.64
CA ARG A 53 0.13 -0.50 -19.39
C ARG A 53 0.25 -2.01 -19.20
N LEU A 54 -0.78 -2.60 -18.62
CA LEU A 54 -0.97 -4.05 -18.58
C LEU A 54 -1.91 -4.47 -19.71
N THR A 55 -1.48 -5.42 -20.53
CA THR A 55 -2.37 -6.08 -21.51
C THR A 55 -3.49 -6.84 -20.80
N SER A 56 -4.46 -7.36 -21.55
CA SER A 56 -5.51 -8.23 -20.99
C SER A 56 -4.96 -9.51 -20.34
N SER A 57 -3.74 -9.92 -20.69
CA SER A 57 -3.04 -11.08 -20.12
C SER A 57 -2.01 -10.70 -19.05
N GLY A 58 -2.06 -9.47 -18.52
CA GLY A 58 -1.14 -9.00 -17.48
C GLY A 58 0.30 -8.75 -17.93
N ARG A 59 0.59 -8.79 -19.23
CA ARG A 59 1.93 -8.47 -19.75
C ARG A 59 2.15 -6.96 -19.71
N LEU A 60 3.35 -6.56 -19.31
CA LEU A 60 3.77 -5.16 -19.30
C LEU A 60 4.19 -4.73 -20.71
N GLU A 61 3.66 -3.60 -21.18
CA GLU A 61 4.06 -2.97 -22.44
C GLU A 61 4.21 -1.46 -22.29
N THR A 62 5.11 -0.87 -23.07
CA THR A 62 5.19 0.60 -23.21
C THR A 62 3.87 1.12 -23.77
N SER A 63 3.38 2.24 -23.22
CA SER A 63 2.15 2.88 -23.71
C SER A 63 2.30 4.39 -23.74
N SER A 64 1.51 5.05 -24.59
CA SER A 64 1.27 6.50 -24.47
C SER A 64 0.20 6.81 -23.41
N SER A 65 -0.54 5.81 -22.91
CA SER A 65 -1.56 5.98 -21.87
C SER A 65 -0.92 6.24 -20.50
N LYS A 66 -1.70 6.84 -19.59
CA LYS A 66 -1.26 7.18 -18.23
C LYS A 66 -1.71 6.13 -17.19
N GLU A 67 -1.84 4.87 -17.61
CA GLU A 67 -2.31 3.76 -16.76
C GLU A 67 -1.28 3.35 -15.70
N GLY A 68 0.00 3.39 -16.06
CA GLY A 68 1.10 3.14 -15.14
C GLY A 68 2.41 3.76 -15.61
N ILE A 69 3.40 3.72 -14.72
CA ILE A 69 4.75 4.24 -14.95
C ILE A 69 5.76 3.16 -14.51
N GLU A 70 6.75 2.90 -15.35
CA GLU A 70 7.99 2.21 -14.97
C GLU A 70 9.09 3.25 -14.76
N VAL A 71 9.79 3.15 -13.64
CA VAL A 71 11.03 3.86 -13.37
C VAL A 71 12.16 2.84 -13.23
N ILE A 72 13.15 2.93 -14.10
CA ILE A 72 14.42 2.22 -13.95
C ILE A 72 15.36 3.13 -13.18
N TYR A 73 15.96 2.63 -12.11
CA TYR A 73 16.86 3.39 -11.24
C TYR A 73 18.03 2.54 -10.76
N SER A 74 19.15 3.19 -10.47
CA SER A 74 20.31 2.58 -9.81
C SER A 74 20.31 2.92 -8.33
N ASP A 75 20.43 1.90 -7.50
CA ASP A 75 20.60 2.00 -6.04
C ASP A 75 21.89 1.26 -5.67
N LYS A 76 22.88 2.01 -5.18
CA LYS A 76 24.22 1.50 -4.82
C LYS A 76 24.86 0.67 -5.96
N GLY A 77 24.72 1.16 -7.20
CA GLY A 77 25.28 0.52 -8.40
C GLY A 77 24.45 -0.63 -8.97
N LYS A 78 23.35 -1.03 -8.33
CA LYS A 78 22.45 -2.08 -8.84
C LYS A 78 21.23 -1.46 -9.49
N GLU A 79 20.93 -1.87 -10.72
CA GLU A 79 19.71 -1.48 -11.41
C GLU A 79 18.49 -2.17 -10.81
N LYS A 80 17.41 -1.40 -10.63
CA LYS A 80 16.12 -1.83 -10.08
C LYS A 80 14.98 -1.17 -10.86
N LYS A 81 13.79 -1.77 -10.76
CA LYS A 81 12.57 -1.27 -11.39
C LYS A 81 11.52 -0.95 -10.35
N LEU A 82 10.85 0.19 -10.52
CA LEU A 82 9.64 0.54 -9.77
C LEU A 82 8.49 0.67 -10.76
N TYR A 83 7.38 0.00 -10.46
CA TYR A 83 6.13 0.13 -11.19
C TYR A 83 5.10 0.84 -10.31
N TYR A 84 4.42 1.83 -10.87
CA TYR A 84 3.30 2.50 -10.23
C TYR A 84 2.06 2.40 -11.12
N PHE A 85 0.96 1.87 -10.59
CA PHE A 85 -0.32 1.75 -11.29
C PHE A 85 -1.43 2.41 -10.49
N ALA A 86 -2.33 3.11 -11.18
CA ALA A 86 -3.62 3.47 -10.63
C ALA A 86 -4.59 2.32 -10.94
N TYR A 87 -5.03 1.58 -9.92
CA TYR A 87 -5.85 0.39 -10.11
C TYR A 87 -6.99 0.32 -9.10
N ASP A 88 -8.17 -0.11 -9.55
CA ASP A 88 -9.30 -0.40 -8.66
C ASP A 88 -9.20 -1.84 -8.13
N LEU A 89 -9.03 -1.98 -6.82
CA LEU A 89 -8.93 -3.27 -6.13
C LEU A 89 -10.27 -3.80 -5.63
N SER A 90 -11.40 -3.19 -6.06
CA SER A 90 -12.74 -3.70 -5.76
C SER A 90 -12.95 -5.07 -6.40
N ASN A 91 -13.77 -5.91 -5.76
CA ASN A 91 -14.14 -7.21 -6.30
C ASN A 91 -14.74 -7.08 -7.71
N SER A 92 -15.58 -6.05 -7.94
CA SER A 92 -16.22 -5.84 -9.26
C SER A 92 -15.20 -5.64 -10.38
N ASN A 93 -14.15 -4.85 -10.12
CA ASN A 93 -13.09 -4.67 -11.11
C ASN A 93 -12.21 -5.92 -11.20
N LEU A 94 -11.78 -6.50 -10.09
CA LEU A 94 -10.88 -7.66 -10.11
C LEU A 94 -11.49 -8.90 -10.77
N SER A 95 -12.80 -9.14 -10.63
CA SER A 95 -13.48 -10.26 -11.29
C SER A 95 -13.59 -10.10 -12.81
N SER A 96 -13.70 -8.87 -13.30
CA SER A 96 -13.82 -8.59 -14.74
C SER A 96 -12.48 -8.22 -15.40
N ASN A 97 -11.48 -7.89 -14.59
CA ASN A 97 -10.20 -7.37 -15.03
C ASN A 97 -9.07 -7.92 -14.12
N PRO A 98 -8.63 -9.16 -14.31
CA PRO A 98 -7.63 -9.81 -13.46
C PRO A 98 -6.18 -9.43 -13.82
N ARG A 99 -5.95 -8.58 -14.83
CA ARG A 99 -4.61 -8.32 -15.39
C ARG A 99 -3.54 -7.89 -14.38
N LEU A 100 -3.94 -7.23 -13.29
CA LEU A 100 -3.01 -6.87 -12.22
C LEU A 100 -2.50 -8.13 -11.51
N PHE A 101 -3.36 -9.11 -11.25
CA PHE A 101 -2.97 -10.35 -10.59
C PHE A 101 -2.07 -11.18 -11.51
N ASP A 102 -2.40 -11.30 -12.79
CA ASP A 102 -1.55 -11.95 -13.79
C ASP A 102 -0.14 -11.32 -13.83
N PHE A 103 -0.06 -9.98 -13.75
CA PHE A 103 1.22 -9.29 -13.67
C PHE A 103 1.98 -9.61 -12.39
N LEU A 104 1.31 -9.59 -11.23
CA LEU A 104 1.93 -9.88 -9.94
C LEU A 104 2.38 -11.34 -9.82
N GLU A 105 1.63 -12.28 -10.40
CA GLU A 105 1.99 -13.71 -10.44
C GLU A 105 3.29 -13.97 -11.19
N SER A 106 3.65 -13.13 -12.17
CA SER A 106 4.93 -13.22 -12.88
C SER A 106 6.16 -13.01 -11.97
N PHE A 107 5.98 -12.42 -10.78
CA PHE A 107 7.02 -12.27 -9.76
C PHE A 107 7.05 -13.41 -8.74
N GLY A 108 6.08 -14.33 -8.79
CA GLY A 108 5.87 -15.34 -7.76
C GLY A 108 5.39 -14.75 -6.43
N LYS A 109 5.69 -15.44 -5.33
CA LYS A 109 5.38 -14.95 -3.98
C LYS A 109 6.21 -13.70 -3.67
N HIS A 110 5.59 -12.72 -3.01
CA HIS A 110 6.19 -11.40 -2.80
C HIS A 110 5.88 -10.84 -1.40
N ASN A 111 6.66 -9.84 -0.99
CA ASN A 111 6.43 -9.12 0.26
C ASN A 111 5.53 -7.92 0.01
N VAL A 112 4.59 -7.67 0.92
CA VAL A 112 3.56 -6.63 0.75
C VAL A 112 3.58 -5.67 1.92
N LEU A 113 3.43 -4.38 1.61
CA LEU A 113 3.13 -3.33 2.59
C LEU A 113 1.74 -2.76 2.32
N VAL A 114 0.85 -2.86 3.30
CA VAL A 114 -0.46 -2.20 3.27
C VAL A 114 -0.42 -1.00 4.20
N LYS A 115 -0.58 0.19 3.64
CA LYS A 115 -0.42 1.45 4.37
C LYS A 115 -1.62 2.37 4.13
N SER A 116 -2.32 2.72 5.20
CA SER A 116 -3.42 3.71 5.21
C SER A 116 -4.44 3.41 4.11
N ALA A 117 -4.90 2.16 4.07
CA ALA A 117 -5.71 1.57 3.01
C ALA A 117 -7.22 1.82 3.18
N SER A 118 -7.59 2.91 3.85
CA SER A 118 -8.98 3.34 4.07
C SER A 118 -9.92 2.24 4.61
N TYR A 119 -9.38 1.23 5.30
CA TYR A 119 -10.13 0.09 5.83
C TYR A 119 -10.88 -0.71 4.76
N LEU A 120 -10.50 -0.62 3.48
CA LEU A 120 -11.26 -1.24 2.38
C LEU A 120 -11.39 -2.75 2.54
N MET A 121 -10.32 -3.44 2.96
CA MET A 121 -10.30 -4.89 3.16
C MET A 121 -11.10 -5.38 4.38
N HIS A 122 -11.68 -4.48 5.17
CA HIS A 122 -12.68 -4.82 6.19
C HIS A 122 -14.03 -5.16 5.55
N ASN A 123 -14.33 -4.59 4.39
CA ASN A 123 -15.58 -4.77 3.67
C ASN A 123 -15.57 -6.04 2.81
N SER A 124 -16.76 -6.57 2.47
CA SER A 124 -16.91 -7.74 1.60
C SER A 124 -16.54 -7.43 0.15
N SER A 125 -16.77 -6.20 -0.32
CA SER A 125 -16.45 -5.74 -1.69
C SER A 125 -14.96 -5.69 -2.03
N PHE A 126 -14.07 -6.03 -1.08
CA PHE A 126 -12.61 -6.14 -1.26
C PHE A 126 -12.10 -7.49 -0.73
N SER A 127 -12.94 -8.52 -0.73
CA SER A 127 -12.56 -9.87 -0.30
C SER A 127 -11.51 -10.50 -1.21
N ILE A 128 -11.59 -10.26 -2.53
CA ILE A 128 -10.70 -10.88 -3.51
C ILE A 128 -9.24 -10.47 -3.26
N ILE A 129 -8.96 -9.16 -3.12
CA ILE A 129 -7.61 -8.69 -2.81
C ILE A 129 -7.15 -9.18 -1.43
N ARG A 130 -8.03 -9.23 -0.44
CA ARG A 130 -7.72 -9.75 0.90
C ARG A 130 -7.26 -11.21 0.83
N GLU A 131 -8.00 -12.05 0.13
CA GLU A 131 -7.69 -13.48 -0.05
C GLU A 131 -6.43 -13.68 -0.89
N TYR A 132 -6.27 -12.91 -1.97
CA TYR A 132 -5.05 -12.89 -2.77
C TYR A 132 -3.81 -12.63 -1.90
N LEU A 133 -3.84 -11.60 -1.06
CA LEU A 133 -2.71 -11.24 -0.19
C LEU A 133 -2.40 -12.33 0.83
N MET A 134 -3.40 -13.00 1.42
CA MET A 134 -3.19 -14.09 2.36
C MET A 134 -2.57 -15.33 1.71
N ASN A 135 -2.92 -15.61 0.45
CA ASN A 135 -2.50 -16.83 -0.25
C ASN A 135 -1.16 -16.70 -1.01
N THR A 136 -0.85 -15.51 -1.50
CA THR A 136 0.26 -15.29 -2.43
C THR A 136 1.45 -14.55 -1.83
N SER A 137 1.29 -13.94 -0.65
CA SER A 137 2.39 -13.19 -0.03
C SER A 137 3.35 -14.10 0.73
N HIS A 138 4.64 -13.76 0.71
CA HIS A 138 5.62 -14.32 1.65
C HIS A 138 5.46 -13.72 3.05
N LEU A 139 5.26 -12.41 3.09
CA LEU A 139 5.10 -11.61 4.29
C LEU A 139 4.25 -10.40 3.95
N VAL A 140 3.32 -10.06 4.82
CA VAL A 140 2.57 -8.80 4.73
C VAL A 140 2.81 -7.99 5.99
N VAL A 141 3.22 -6.74 5.82
CA VAL A 141 3.29 -5.74 6.88
C VAL A 141 2.12 -4.78 6.68
N GLN A 142 1.31 -4.57 7.70
CA GLN A 142 0.15 -3.70 7.59
C GLN A 142 -0.15 -2.92 8.85
N ASP A 143 -0.64 -1.70 8.69
CA ASP A 143 -1.31 -0.97 9.77
C ASP A 143 -2.78 -1.48 9.93
N PRO A 144 -3.51 -1.08 10.99
CA PRO A 144 -4.87 -1.59 11.26
C PRO A 144 -5.90 -1.37 10.16
N SER A 145 -5.63 -0.48 9.20
CA SER A 145 -6.49 -0.24 8.04
C SER A 145 -6.37 -1.31 6.94
N GLY A 146 -5.44 -2.27 7.09
CA GLY A 146 -5.32 -3.43 6.21
C GLY A 146 -6.37 -4.51 6.48
N ILE A 147 -5.94 -5.78 6.42
CA ILE A 147 -6.81 -6.94 6.68
C ILE A 147 -7.19 -6.97 8.18
N PRO A 148 -8.48 -7.14 8.54
CA PRO A 148 -8.88 -7.23 9.94
C PRO A 148 -8.13 -8.33 10.70
N TYR A 149 -7.62 -8.04 11.90
CA TYR A 149 -6.87 -9.00 12.71
C TYR A 149 -7.64 -10.31 12.94
N ARG A 150 -8.95 -10.23 13.25
CA ARG A 150 -9.81 -11.41 13.41
C ARG A 150 -9.85 -12.31 12.18
N LYS A 151 -9.71 -11.74 10.97
CA LYS A 151 -9.73 -12.51 9.71
C LYS A 151 -8.39 -13.21 9.49
N LEU A 152 -7.28 -12.59 9.89
CA LEU A 152 -5.96 -13.23 9.85
C LEU A 152 -5.92 -14.43 10.80
N VAL A 153 -6.38 -14.26 12.04
CA VAL A 153 -6.47 -15.34 13.03
C VAL A 153 -7.39 -16.47 12.55
N ALA A 154 -8.56 -16.13 12.00
CA ALA A 154 -9.50 -17.12 11.48
C ALA A 154 -8.97 -17.88 10.25
N ALA A 155 -8.02 -17.29 9.52
CA ALA A 155 -7.35 -17.93 8.38
C ALA A 155 -6.05 -18.65 8.79
N GLY A 156 -5.81 -18.87 10.09
CA GLY A 156 -4.63 -19.60 10.57
C GLY A 156 -3.29 -18.87 10.38
N CYS A 157 -3.30 -17.60 9.96
CA CYS A 157 -2.07 -16.86 9.73
C CYS A 157 -1.25 -16.73 11.01
N SER A 158 0.07 -16.90 10.92
CA SER A 158 1.01 -16.48 11.96
C SER A 158 1.11 -14.95 11.95
N VAL A 159 0.75 -14.29 13.06
CA VAL A 159 0.71 -12.82 13.16
C VAL A 159 1.59 -12.32 14.31
N ASP A 160 2.61 -11.54 13.96
CA ASP A 160 3.44 -10.78 14.89
C ASP A 160 2.89 -9.35 15.00
N LEU A 161 2.63 -8.89 16.24
CA LEU A 161 2.08 -7.56 16.51
C LEU A 161 3.17 -6.65 17.10
N HIS A 162 3.14 -5.38 16.72
CA HIS A 162 4.06 -4.34 17.18
C HIS A 162 3.33 -3.02 17.42
N GLY A 163 3.80 -2.25 18.41
CA GLY A 163 3.31 -0.92 18.74
C GLY A 163 2.03 -0.91 19.58
N THR A 164 1.26 0.16 19.47
CA THR A 164 0.04 0.38 20.27
C THR A 164 -1.17 0.60 19.37
N TYR A 165 -2.31 0.02 19.72
CA TYR A 165 -3.59 0.27 19.06
C TYR A 165 -4.68 0.59 20.08
N THR A 166 -5.24 1.80 19.99
CA THR A 166 -6.33 2.26 20.85
C THR A 166 -7.66 2.33 20.10
N ARG A 167 -7.66 2.95 18.91
CA ARG A 167 -8.83 3.17 18.06
C ARG A 167 -8.44 3.67 16.65
N PRO A 168 -9.34 3.54 15.66
CA PRO A 168 -9.23 4.29 14.41
C PRO A 168 -9.39 5.82 14.61
N ILE A 169 -9.02 6.60 13.60
CA ILE A 169 -9.39 8.02 13.50
C ILE A 169 -10.92 8.19 13.40
N PRO A 170 -11.50 9.36 13.72
CA PRO A 170 -12.96 9.56 13.73
C PRO A 170 -13.66 9.18 12.42
N LEU A 171 -13.03 9.41 11.26
CA LEU A 171 -13.55 9.04 9.95
C LEU A 171 -13.81 7.52 9.80
N PHE A 172 -13.04 6.70 10.52
CA PHE A 172 -13.05 5.24 10.43
C PHE A 172 -13.47 4.59 11.75
N SER A 173 -14.19 5.31 12.62
CA SER A 173 -14.59 4.84 13.95
C SER A 173 -15.36 3.51 13.94
N GLY A 174 -16.12 3.24 12.88
CA GLY A 174 -16.85 1.97 12.67
C GLY A 174 -15.96 0.74 12.47
N TYR A 175 -14.65 0.91 12.25
CA TYR A 175 -13.68 -0.17 12.02
C TYR A 175 -12.82 -0.49 13.26
N SER A 176 -13.36 -0.24 14.46
CA SER A 176 -12.71 -0.62 15.71
C SER A 176 -12.52 -2.14 15.81
N GLN A 177 -11.35 -2.57 16.28
CA GLN A 177 -10.99 -3.99 16.39
C GLN A 177 -10.71 -4.37 17.85
N SER A 178 -11.72 -4.87 18.55
CA SER A 178 -11.59 -5.28 19.96
C SER A 178 -10.55 -6.38 20.17
N SER A 179 -10.51 -7.39 19.29
CA SER A 179 -9.53 -8.47 19.37
C SER A 179 -8.09 -8.00 19.14
N LEU A 180 -7.87 -7.07 18.21
CA LEU A 180 -6.54 -6.45 18.02
C LEU A 180 -6.12 -5.64 19.24
N LYS A 181 -7.06 -4.87 19.82
CA LYS A 181 -6.82 -4.07 21.02
C LYS A 181 -6.41 -4.92 22.22
N GLU A 182 -6.96 -6.13 22.33
CA GLU A 182 -6.54 -7.06 23.38
C GLU A 182 -5.18 -7.68 23.07
N ALA A 183 -5.02 -8.23 21.86
CA ALA A 183 -3.82 -8.98 21.47
C ALA A 183 -2.54 -8.13 21.46
N ILE A 184 -2.66 -6.82 21.17
CA ILE A 184 -1.50 -5.94 21.04
C ILE A 184 -0.90 -5.48 22.37
N LYS A 185 -1.56 -5.67 23.51
CA LYS A 185 -1.11 -5.12 24.81
C LYS A 185 0.29 -5.60 25.23
N SER A 186 0.71 -6.77 24.75
CA SER A 186 2.03 -7.37 25.00
C SER A 186 3.03 -7.15 23.86
N ALA A 187 2.65 -6.38 22.83
CA ALA A 187 3.50 -6.14 21.68
C ALA A 187 4.66 -5.19 22.03
N PRO A 188 5.86 -5.40 21.47
CA PRO A 188 6.96 -4.47 21.63
C PRO A 188 6.68 -3.15 20.91
N ASP A 189 7.22 -2.06 21.45
CA ASP A 189 7.11 -0.73 20.86
C ASP A 189 7.81 -0.62 19.49
N LEU A 190 7.35 0.35 18.68
CA LEU A 190 7.95 0.69 17.39
C LEU A 190 8.78 1.98 17.50
N PRO A 191 9.99 2.04 16.92
CA PRO A 191 10.82 3.24 16.92
C PRO A 191 10.40 4.27 15.87
N PHE A 192 9.25 4.07 15.22
CA PHE A 192 8.70 4.94 14.18
C PHE A 192 7.17 4.86 14.18
N VAL A 193 6.53 5.82 13.51
CA VAL A 193 5.08 5.86 13.34
C VAL A 193 4.67 5.78 11.87
N ILE A 194 3.61 5.03 11.60
CA ILE A 194 3.02 4.84 10.27
C ILE A 194 1.50 4.64 10.39
N GLY A 195 0.76 5.10 9.39
CA GLY A 195 -0.68 4.87 9.31
C GLY A 195 -1.49 6.09 9.75
N TYR A 196 -2.81 5.92 9.85
CA TYR A 196 -3.72 7.03 10.16
C TYR A 196 -3.52 7.65 11.55
N MET A 197 -2.97 6.90 12.49
CA MET A 197 -2.73 7.35 13.87
C MET A 197 -1.37 8.03 14.06
N ALA A 198 -0.51 8.06 13.03
CA ALA A 198 0.81 8.70 13.10
C ALA A 198 0.77 10.17 13.58
N PRO A 199 -0.21 11.03 13.18
CA PRO A 199 -0.33 12.39 13.72
C PRO A 199 -0.63 12.46 15.22
N TYR A 200 -1.05 11.35 15.84
CA TYR A 200 -1.33 11.23 17.27
C TYR A 200 -0.19 10.51 18.02
N GLY A 201 0.92 10.21 17.35
CA GLY A 201 2.05 9.48 17.95
C GLY A 201 1.78 8.00 18.21
N GLU A 202 0.67 7.46 17.71
CA GLU A 202 0.30 6.06 17.87
C GLU A 202 0.47 5.31 16.55
N CYS A 203 1.02 4.11 16.64
CA CYS A 203 1.20 3.23 15.51
C CYS A 203 1.11 1.78 15.98
N SER A 204 0.41 0.96 15.22
CA SER A 204 0.51 -0.49 15.32
C SER A 204 0.76 -1.11 13.97
N LEU A 205 1.50 -2.21 13.98
CA LEU A 205 1.74 -3.02 12.81
C LEU A 205 1.42 -4.48 13.12
N ALA A 206 0.76 -5.12 12.17
CA ALA A 206 0.70 -6.57 12.10
C ALA A 206 1.61 -7.02 10.96
N VAL A 207 2.48 -7.97 11.27
CA VAL A 207 3.31 -8.69 10.30
C VAL A 207 2.78 -10.11 10.25
N PHE A 208 2.25 -10.55 9.11
CA PHE A 208 1.71 -11.90 8.99
C PHE A 208 2.30 -12.69 7.83
N LYS A 209 2.32 -14.01 8.00
CA LYS A 209 2.81 -15.01 7.05
C LYS A 209 2.08 -16.34 7.26
N GLY A 210 2.16 -17.23 6.27
CA GLY A 210 1.74 -18.64 6.38
C GLY A 210 0.31 -18.81 6.91
N CYS A 211 -0.67 -18.39 6.12
CA CYS A 211 -2.08 -18.68 6.38
C CYS A 211 -2.41 -20.12 5.91
N ASP A 212 -3.39 -20.75 6.55
CA ASP A 212 -3.85 -22.13 6.30
C ASP A 212 -4.77 -22.25 5.07
#